data_AF-A0A1F9QKK9-F1
#
_entry.id   AF-A0A1F9QKK9-F1
#
_cell.length_a   1.000
_cell.length_b   1.000
_cell.length_c   1.000
_cell.angle_alpha   90.00
_cell.angle_beta   90.00
_cell.angle_gamma   90.00
#
_symmetry.space_group_name_H-M   'P 1'
#
loop_
_entity.id
_entity.type
_entity.pdbx_description
1 polymer ?
#
loop_
_entity_poly.entity_id
_entity_poly.type
_entity_poly.pdbx_seq_one_letter_code
_entity_poly.pdbx_strand_id
1 'polypeptide(L)'
;MKNKFALSAGLILLAGMGLAFASTPAKTAPATAVSREDAKTREFKDILFKLVRQDEYLDEALETLDSANGRMSAHDISAMGLSLKMISSNLNRVSALNKQEFTSIQTGSAHTKYINTIFSYSRKVNRKAGHVSALVGQLAAKTKKSSMRDAVSSRKGGKKARGKKLTQLLEEQKAMDTLAADAKALRAASRSVNATSKWLYIASK
;
A
#
# COMPACT_ATOMS: atom_id res chain seq x y z
N MET A 1 -38.10 46.44 -26.37
CA MET A 1 -38.06 45.59 -25.16
C MET A 1 -37.00 46.21 -24.23
N LYS A 2 -37.22 47.12 -23.28
CA LYS A 2 -38.25 47.41 -22.25
C LYS A 2 -38.44 46.28 -21.23
N ASN A 3 -37.83 46.50 -20.05
CA ASN A 3 -38.22 46.24 -18.64
C ASN A 3 -36.88 46.07 -17.86
N LYS A 4 -36.34 46.91 -16.95
CA LYS A 4 -36.80 47.85 -15.90
C LYS A 4 -37.65 47.25 -14.77
N PHE A 5 -37.29 47.63 -13.53
CA PHE A 5 -37.89 47.44 -12.20
C PHE A 5 -37.53 46.14 -11.45
N ALA A 6 -37.43 46.07 -10.12
CA ALA A 6 -37.19 47.02 -9.02
C ALA A 6 -37.16 46.20 -7.71
N LEU A 7 -36.60 46.79 -6.65
CA LEU A 7 -36.69 46.34 -5.25
C LEU A 7 -38.14 46.04 -4.78
N SER A 8 -38.28 45.03 -3.93
CA SER A 8 -39.29 44.92 -2.86
C SER A 8 -38.76 43.90 -1.85
N ALA A 9 -38.26 44.30 -0.68
CA ALA A 9 -39.04 44.61 0.53
C ALA A 9 -40.12 43.54 0.79
N GLY A 10 -39.86 42.70 1.79
CA GLY A 10 -40.74 41.64 2.27
C GLY A 10 -40.39 41.27 3.71
N LEU A 11 -40.37 42.27 4.58
CA LEU A 11 -40.36 42.13 6.03
C LEU A 11 -41.65 41.42 6.45
N ILE A 12 -41.56 40.17 6.92
CA ILE A 12 -42.68 39.53 7.64
C ILE A 12 -42.26 39.39 9.10
N LEU A 13 -42.71 40.38 9.87
CA LEU A 13 -42.90 40.30 11.31
C LEU A 13 -43.92 39.19 11.62
N LEU A 14 -43.48 38.11 12.27
CA LEU A 14 -44.38 37.27 13.06
C LEU A 14 -44.19 37.62 14.53
N ALA A 15 -44.92 38.65 14.97
CA ALA A 15 -45.19 38.89 16.37
C ALA A 15 -46.32 37.94 16.80
N GLY A 16 -45.97 36.92 17.59
CA GLY A 16 -46.92 36.12 18.36
C GLY A 16 -46.63 36.36 19.85
N MET A 17 -47.50 37.13 20.51
CA MET A 17 -47.43 37.41 21.94
C MET A 17 -47.68 36.15 22.79
N GLY A 18 -46.81 35.95 23.78
CA GLY A 18 -47.22 35.75 25.17
C GLY A 18 -47.71 34.37 25.61
N LEU A 19 -46.83 33.64 26.31
CA LEU A 19 -47.18 32.97 27.57
C LEU A 19 -45.90 32.83 28.40
N ALA A 20 -45.85 33.61 29.48
CA ALA A 20 -44.82 33.50 30.50
C ALA A 20 -45.00 32.18 31.26
N PHE A 21 -43.94 31.36 31.31
CA PHE A 21 -43.76 30.36 32.35
C PHE A 21 -42.34 30.41 32.90
N ALA A 22 -42.29 30.26 34.21
CA ALA A 22 -41.18 30.48 35.10
C ALA A 22 -39.93 29.62 34.81
N SER A 23 -38.77 30.25 35.02
CA SER A 23 -37.51 29.72 35.56
C SER A 23 -37.26 28.20 35.45
N THR A 24 -36.34 27.81 34.57
CA THR A 24 -35.25 26.86 34.89
C THR A 24 -34.09 27.13 33.93
N PRO A 25 -32.83 27.23 34.39
CA PRO A 25 -31.69 27.25 33.49
C PRO A 25 -31.50 25.82 32.98
N ALA A 26 -32.14 25.51 31.86
CA ALA A 26 -31.83 24.31 31.11
C ALA A 26 -30.39 24.43 30.61
N LYS A 27 -29.50 23.71 31.30
CA LYS A 27 -28.13 23.40 30.89
C LYS A 27 -28.18 22.97 29.43
N THR A 28 -27.79 23.87 28.54
CA THR A 28 -27.52 23.58 27.13
C THR A 28 -26.49 22.47 27.12
N ALA A 29 -26.95 21.25 26.87
CA ALA A 29 -26.09 20.14 26.52
C ALA A 29 -25.26 20.62 25.32
N PRO A 30 -23.91 20.51 25.36
CA PRO A 30 -23.14 20.80 24.17
C PRO A 30 -23.60 19.80 23.12
N ALA A 31 -24.24 20.29 22.07
CA ALA A 31 -24.41 19.53 20.85
C ALA A 31 -23.01 18.99 20.53
N THR A 32 -22.87 17.67 20.60
CA THR A 32 -21.64 16.97 20.25
C THR A 32 -21.23 17.46 18.88
N ALA A 33 -20.25 18.35 18.85
CA ALA A 33 -19.57 18.77 17.66
C ALA A 33 -18.99 17.48 17.09
N VAL A 34 -19.64 16.95 16.05
CA VAL A 34 -19.09 15.87 15.23
C VAL A 34 -17.78 16.45 14.72
N SER A 35 -16.68 16.07 15.39
CA SER A 35 -15.36 16.61 15.16
C SER A 35 -15.04 16.43 13.69
N ARG A 36 -15.16 17.52 12.93
CA ARG A 36 -14.90 17.53 11.49
C ARG A 36 -13.41 17.32 11.36
N GLU A 37 -13.04 16.05 11.18
CA GLU A 37 -11.64 15.66 11.10
C GLU A 37 -10.94 16.49 10.03
N ASP A 38 -9.85 17.14 10.43
CA ASP A 38 -9.05 18.00 9.57
C ASP A 38 -8.58 17.23 8.32
N ALA A 39 -8.64 17.89 7.16
CA ALA A 39 -8.33 17.28 5.86
C ALA A 39 -6.93 16.64 5.85
N LYS A 40 -5.95 17.29 6.48
CA LYS A 40 -4.58 16.77 6.63
C LYS A 40 -4.51 15.51 7.47
N THR A 41 -5.32 15.41 8.52
CA THR A 41 -5.39 14.18 9.31
C THR A 41 -5.89 13.01 8.47
N ARG A 42 -6.88 13.25 7.59
CA ARG A 42 -7.41 12.22 6.68
C ARG A 42 -6.36 11.75 5.68
N GLU A 43 -5.56 12.67 5.13
CA GLU A 43 -4.46 12.33 4.21
C GLU A 43 -3.41 11.44 4.87
N PHE A 44 -2.94 11.80 6.08
CA PHE A 44 -1.98 10.96 6.80
C PHE A 44 -2.55 9.60 7.20
N LYS A 45 -3.84 9.54 7.57
CA LYS A 45 -4.51 8.26 7.82
C LYS A 45 -4.59 7.40 6.56
N ASP A 46 -4.93 7.98 5.42
CA ASP A 46 -4.98 7.27 4.14
C ASP A 46 -3.60 6.71 3.74
N ILE A 47 -2.53 7.51 3.88
CA ILE A 47 -1.15 7.05 3.68
C ILE A 47 -0.83 5.87 4.61
N LEU A 48 -1.18 5.98 5.89
CA LEU A 48 -0.95 4.93 6.87
C LEU A 48 -1.71 3.65 6.52
N PHE A 49 -3.01 3.73 6.21
CA PHE A 49 -3.81 2.55 5.86
C PHE A 49 -3.29 1.85 4.61
N LYS A 50 -2.89 2.62 3.58
CA LYS A 50 -2.27 2.05 2.38
C LYS A 50 -1.00 1.28 2.72
N LEU A 51 -0.19 1.80 3.63
CA LEU A 51 1.08 1.19 4.04
C LEU A 51 0.88 -0.04 4.93
N VAL A 52 -0.08 -0.01 5.86
CA VAL A 52 -0.48 -1.16 6.68
C VAL A 52 -0.97 -2.30 5.78
N ARG A 53 -1.80 -1.99 4.78
CA ARG A 53 -2.27 -2.99 3.81
C ARG A 53 -1.14 -3.62 3.00
N GLN A 54 -0.11 -2.84 2.63
CA GLN A 54 1.07 -3.42 1.97
C GLN A 54 1.90 -4.28 2.92
N ASP A 55 1.92 -3.94 4.22
CA ASP A 55 2.60 -4.75 5.23
C ASP A 55 1.95 -6.13 5.38
N GLU A 56 0.62 -6.20 5.35
CA GLU A 56 -0.17 -7.44 5.36
C GLU A 56 0.05 -8.26 4.08
N TYR A 57 -0.04 -7.64 2.91
CA TYR A 57 0.25 -8.33 1.64
C TYR A 57 1.67 -8.87 1.54
N LEU A 58 2.63 -8.23 2.20
CA LEU A 58 3.98 -8.76 2.30
C LEU A 58 4.08 -9.94 3.27
N ASP A 59 3.26 -10.01 4.31
CA ASP A 59 3.19 -11.22 5.16
C ASP A 59 2.63 -12.40 4.36
N GLU A 60 1.53 -12.20 3.62
CA GLU A 60 0.95 -13.24 2.75
C GLU A 60 1.94 -13.73 1.69
N ALA A 61 2.69 -12.79 1.09
CA ALA A 61 3.74 -13.13 0.12
C ALA A 61 4.88 -13.94 0.75
N LEU A 62 5.32 -13.57 1.96
CA LEU A 62 6.34 -14.30 2.70
C LEU A 62 5.87 -15.71 3.07
N GLU A 63 4.67 -15.84 3.60
CA GLU A 63 4.08 -17.13 3.95
C GLU A 63 3.98 -18.06 2.74
N THR A 64 3.56 -17.52 1.60
CA THR A 64 3.49 -18.29 0.34
C THR A 64 4.87 -18.74 -0.12
N LEU A 65 5.88 -17.86 -0.07
CA LEU A 65 7.26 -18.17 -0.49
C LEU A 65 7.92 -19.21 0.44
N ASP A 66 7.68 -19.11 1.75
CA ASP A 66 8.20 -20.05 2.75
C ASP A 66 7.52 -21.42 2.63
N SER A 67 6.18 -21.44 2.46
CA SER A 67 5.40 -22.67 2.32
C SER A 67 5.70 -23.43 1.04
N ALA A 68 6.09 -22.73 -0.03
CA ALA A 68 6.36 -23.36 -1.33
C ALA A 68 7.59 -24.30 -1.33
N ASN A 69 8.51 -24.17 -0.37
CA ASN A 69 9.72 -25.00 -0.22
C ASN A 69 10.48 -25.27 -1.55
N GLY A 70 10.53 -24.28 -2.45
CA GLY A 70 11.22 -24.42 -3.74
C GLY A 70 10.42 -25.08 -4.87
N ARG A 71 9.14 -25.40 -4.69
CA ARG A 71 8.29 -26.11 -5.67
C ARG A 71 7.07 -25.29 -6.10
N MET A 72 7.31 -24.13 -6.71
CA MET A 72 6.23 -23.34 -7.34
C MET A 72 6.08 -23.73 -8.80
N SER A 73 4.85 -23.84 -9.30
CA SER A 73 4.60 -23.97 -10.74
C SER A 73 4.80 -22.63 -11.45
N ALA A 74 4.93 -22.63 -12.79
CA ALA A 74 5.03 -21.38 -13.57
C ALA A 74 3.84 -20.43 -13.33
N HIS A 75 2.65 -20.99 -13.13
CA HIS A 75 1.45 -20.22 -12.78
C HIS A 75 1.59 -19.54 -11.42
N ASP A 76 2.03 -20.27 -10.39
CA ASP A 76 2.19 -19.72 -9.03
C ASP A 76 3.28 -18.65 -8.99
N ILE A 77 4.37 -18.85 -9.73
CA ILE A 77 5.45 -17.88 -9.89
C ILE A 77 4.92 -16.59 -10.53
N SER A 78 4.08 -16.72 -11.56
CA SER A 78 3.50 -15.58 -12.27
C SER A 78 2.48 -14.84 -11.40
N ALA A 79 1.64 -15.56 -10.65
CA ALA A 79 0.70 -14.98 -9.70
C ALA A 79 1.42 -14.21 -8.59
N MET A 80 2.50 -14.79 -8.05
CA MET A 80 3.36 -14.11 -7.09
C MET A 80 3.96 -12.84 -7.70
N GLY A 81 4.47 -12.88 -8.93
CA GLY A 81 5.00 -11.71 -9.63
C GLY A 81 3.97 -10.58 -9.74
N LEU A 82 2.72 -10.92 -10.08
CA LEU A 82 1.62 -9.95 -10.12
C LEU A 82 1.37 -9.30 -8.75
N SER A 83 1.35 -10.10 -7.68
CA SER A 83 1.22 -9.59 -6.31
C SER A 83 2.36 -8.65 -5.94
N LEU A 84 3.62 -9.02 -6.20
CA LEU A 84 4.77 -8.15 -5.92
C LEU A 84 4.72 -6.84 -6.73
N LYS A 85 4.26 -6.90 -7.97
CA LYS A 85 4.09 -5.73 -8.84
C LYS A 85 3.00 -4.79 -8.33
N MET A 86 1.86 -5.32 -7.88
CA MET A 86 0.80 -4.52 -7.25
C MET A 86 1.30 -3.84 -5.99
N ILE A 87 2.00 -4.57 -5.12
CA ILE A 87 2.59 -4.01 -3.89
C ILE A 87 3.58 -2.90 -4.26
N SER A 88 4.50 -3.15 -5.19
CA SER A 88 5.49 -2.17 -5.66
C SER A 88 4.83 -0.88 -6.18
N SER A 89 3.77 -1.00 -6.99
CA SER A 89 3.00 0.15 -7.49
C SER A 89 2.37 0.97 -6.36
N ASN A 90 1.75 0.30 -5.39
CA ASN A 90 1.16 0.96 -4.21
C ASN A 90 2.23 1.65 -3.35
N LEU A 91 3.40 1.04 -3.17
CA LEU A 91 4.51 1.66 -2.47
C LEU A 91 5.02 2.89 -3.21
N ASN A 92 5.14 2.86 -4.53
CA ASN A 92 5.50 4.05 -5.31
C ASN A 92 4.46 5.18 -5.14
N ARG A 93 3.17 4.84 -5.10
CA ARG A 93 2.10 5.81 -4.80
C ARG A 93 2.23 6.40 -3.41
N VAL A 94 2.46 5.58 -2.37
CA VAL A 94 2.70 6.06 -1.01
C VAL A 94 3.93 6.97 -0.96
N SER A 95 5.01 6.60 -1.66
CA SER A 95 6.20 7.45 -1.74
C SER A 95 5.92 8.79 -2.41
N ALA A 96 5.04 8.84 -3.41
CA ALA A 96 4.62 10.08 -4.06
C ALA A 96 3.76 10.95 -3.12
N LEU A 97 2.80 10.35 -2.41
CA LEU A 97 1.99 11.04 -1.40
C LEU A 97 2.87 11.64 -0.30
N ASN A 98 3.86 10.88 0.21
CA ASN A 98 4.81 11.40 1.18
C ASN A 98 5.57 12.63 0.65
N LYS A 99 5.95 12.64 -0.64
CA LYS A 99 6.65 13.79 -1.23
C LYS A 99 5.76 15.03 -1.34
N GLN A 100 4.47 14.84 -1.63
CA GLN A 100 3.49 15.93 -1.70
C GLN A 100 3.31 16.60 -0.34
N GLU A 101 3.41 15.83 0.75
CA GLU A 101 3.30 16.36 2.11
C GLU A 101 4.56 17.06 2.63
N PHE A 102 5.69 17.07 1.91
CA PHE A 102 6.91 17.71 2.43
C PHE A 102 6.78 19.21 2.65
N THR A 103 6.01 19.92 1.83
CA THR A 103 5.87 21.37 1.92
C THR A 103 4.80 21.82 2.91
N SER A 104 3.93 20.91 3.36
CA SER A 104 2.79 21.19 4.24
C SER A 104 3.07 20.89 5.72
N ILE A 105 4.20 20.26 6.05
CA ILE A 105 4.51 19.84 7.41
C ILE A 105 4.82 21.04 8.30
N GLN A 106 4.11 21.12 9.42
CA GLN A 106 4.41 22.01 10.54
C GLN A 106 4.99 21.20 11.70
N THR A 107 6.09 21.68 12.26
CA THR A 107 6.74 21.08 13.45
C THR A 107 5.80 21.14 14.64
N GLY A 108 5.78 20.09 15.46
CA GLY A 108 4.91 20.02 16.64
C GLY A 108 3.41 19.88 16.36
N SER A 109 2.99 19.67 15.11
CA SER A 109 1.58 19.47 14.76
C SER A 109 1.02 18.16 15.35
N ALA A 110 -0.32 18.10 15.49
CA ALA A 110 -1.00 16.87 15.92
C ALA A 110 -0.73 15.67 14.98
N HIS A 111 -0.26 15.92 13.76
CA HIS A 111 0.02 14.91 12.75
C HIS A 111 1.34 14.15 12.97
N THR A 112 2.24 14.65 13.83
CA THR A 112 3.52 13.99 14.14
C THR A 112 3.35 12.55 14.62
N LYS A 113 2.23 12.24 15.30
CA LYS A 113 1.88 10.85 15.68
C LYS A 113 1.70 9.94 14.46
N TYR A 114 0.95 10.38 13.45
CA TYR A 114 0.76 9.60 12.21
C TYR A 114 2.05 9.49 11.42
N ILE A 115 2.83 10.57 11.31
CA ILE A 115 4.10 10.58 10.61
C ILE A 115 5.09 9.58 11.25
N ASN A 116 5.17 9.53 12.59
CA ASN A 116 6.00 8.55 13.29
C ASN A 116 5.55 7.11 13.00
N THR A 117 4.23 6.87 12.99
CA THR A 117 3.68 5.55 12.67
C THR A 117 3.95 5.15 11.22
N ILE A 118 3.77 6.07 10.26
CA ILE A 118 4.12 5.88 8.84
C ILE A 118 5.61 5.50 8.72
N PHE A 119 6.49 6.21 9.43
CA PHE A 119 7.91 5.88 9.41
C PHE A 119 8.20 4.49 10.01
N SER A 120 7.54 4.11 11.10
CA SER A 120 7.67 2.76 11.68
C SER A 120 7.24 1.67 10.69
N TYR A 121 6.06 1.81 10.09
CA TYR A 121 5.56 0.84 9.10
C TYR A 121 6.43 0.80 7.84
N SER A 122 6.94 1.94 7.36
CA SER A 122 7.82 1.96 6.20
C SER A 122 9.11 1.17 6.43
N ARG A 123 9.65 1.19 7.65
CA ARG A 123 10.78 0.35 8.06
C ARG A 123 10.41 -1.13 8.07
N LYS A 124 9.22 -1.49 8.58
CA LYS A 124 8.71 -2.86 8.60
C LYS A 124 8.55 -3.42 7.17
N VAL A 125 7.84 -2.68 6.32
CA VAL A 125 7.68 -2.98 4.89
C VAL A 125 9.03 -3.13 4.18
N ASN A 126 9.98 -2.22 4.42
CA ASN A 126 11.32 -2.29 3.82
C ASN A 126 12.12 -3.53 4.27
N ARG A 127 11.95 -4.00 5.50
CA ARG A 127 12.54 -5.26 5.98
C ARG A 127 11.89 -6.46 5.28
N LYS A 128 10.55 -6.52 5.25
CA LYS A 128 9.81 -7.61 4.59
C LYS A 128 10.10 -7.70 3.10
N ALA A 129 10.11 -6.57 2.38
CA ALA A 129 10.51 -6.54 0.97
C ALA A 129 11.95 -7.01 0.75
N GLY A 130 12.85 -6.74 1.71
CA GLY A 130 14.19 -7.32 1.73
C GLY A 130 14.18 -8.84 1.86
N HIS A 131 13.34 -9.37 2.74
CA HIS A 131 13.20 -10.81 2.96
C HIS A 131 12.59 -11.52 1.74
N VAL A 132 11.52 -10.96 1.16
CA VAL A 132 10.93 -11.44 -0.11
C VAL A 132 11.99 -11.50 -1.20
N SER A 133 12.78 -10.44 -1.38
CA SER A 133 13.85 -10.42 -2.38
C SER A 133 14.91 -11.50 -2.14
N ALA A 134 15.21 -11.83 -0.89
CA ALA A 134 16.15 -12.90 -0.55
C ALA A 134 15.56 -14.28 -0.85
N LEU A 135 14.31 -14.54 -0.46
CA LEU A 135 13.62 -15.80 -0.73
C LEU A 135 13.46 -16.05 -2.24
N VAL A 136 13.05 -15.04 -3.00
CA VAL A 136 12.98 -15.11 -4.47
C VAL A 136 14.35 -15.41 -5.07
N GLY A 137 15.43 -14.79 -4.56
CA GLY A 137 16.80 -15.09 -5.00
C GLY A 137 17.19 -16.55 -4.73
N GLN A 138 16.83 -17.10 -3.58
CA GLN A 138 17.07 -18.50 -3.25
C GLN A 138 16.23 -19.45 -4.13
N LEU A 139 14.96 -19.12 -4.37
CA LEU A 139 14.07 -19.84 -5.28
C LEU A 139 14.65 -19.87 -6.69
N ALA A 140 15.08 -18.74 -7.23
CA ALA A 140 15.68 -18.65 -8.56
C ALA A 140 16.94 -19.53 -8.68
N ALA A 141 17.80 -19.52 -7.66
CA ALA A 141 19.00 -20.38 -7.62
C ALA A 141 18.64 -21.88 -7.57
N LYS A 142 17.59 -22.27 -6.84
CA LYS A 142 17.09 -23.65 -6.79
C LYS A 142 16.47 -24.08 -8.13
N THR A 143 15.65 -23.23 -8.74
CA THR A 143 15.02 -23.50 -10.05
C THR A 143 16.06 -23.69 -11.14
N LYS A 144 17.11 -22.86 -11.19
CA LYS A 144 18.22 -23.03 -12.14
C LYS A 144 18.94 -24.37 -11.99
N LYS A 145 19.18 -24.83 -10.75
CA LYS A 145 19.80 -26.13 -10.49
C LYS A 145 18.87 -27.29 -10.87
N SER A 146 17.57 -27.19 -10.56
CA SER A 146 16.60 -28.23 -10.88
C SER A 146 16.38 -28.35 -12.38
N SER A 147 16.28 -27.23 -13.11
CA SER A 147 16.07 -27.26 -14.56
C SER A 147 17.23 -27.91 -15.31
N MET A 148 18.48 -27.72 -14.85
CA MET A 148 19.65 -28.40 -15.41
C MET A 148 19.66 -29.91 -15.13
N ARG A 149 19.13 -30.34 -13.98
CA ARG A 149 19.03 -31.77 -13.61
C ARG A 149 17.87 -32.47 -14.32
N ASP A 150 16.73 -31.79 -14.44
CA ASP A 150 15.47 -32.36 -14.90
C ASP A 150 15.25 -32.14 -16.41
N ALA A 151 16.14 -31.39 -17.07
CA ALA A 151 16.22 -31.33 -18.53
C ALA A 151 16.40 -32.75 -19.08
N VAL A 152 15.56 -33.10 -20.06
CA VAL A 152 15.60 -34.42 -20.70
C VAL A 152 16.98 -34.62 -21.32
N SER A 153 17.85 -35.40 -20.65
CA SER A 153 19.07 -35.89 -21.31
C SER A 153 18.60 -36.75 -22.48
N SER A 154 19.03 -36.43 -23.69
CA SER A 154 18.79 -37.23 -24.89
C SER A 154 19.49 -38.59 -24.73
N ARG A 155 18.88 -39.52 -23.99
CA ARG A 155 19.42 -40.86 -23.86
C ARG A 155 19.11 -41.61 -25.15
N LYS A 156 20.13 -41.75 -26.00
CA LYS A 156 20.18 -42.66 -27.16
C LYS A 156 19.87 -44.08 -26.67
N GLY A 157 18.59 -44.48 -26.71
CA GLY A 157 18.17 -45.82 -26.28
C GLY A 157 16.78 -45.90 -25.65
N GLY A 158 15.73 -45.67 -26.45
CA GLY A 158 14.42 -46.37 -26.41
C GLY A 158 13.53 -46.38 -25.15
N LYS A 159 13.98 -45.97 -23.96
CA LYS A 159 13.15 -45.93 -22.75
C LYS A 159 12.61 -44.52 -22.52
N LYS A 160 11.27 -44.40 -22.41
CA LYS A 160 10.53 -43.13 -22.22
C LYS A 160 11.23 -42.25 -21.18
N ALA A 161 11.64 -41.05 -21.61
CA ALA A 161 12.29 -40.07 -20.76
C ALA A 161 11.37 -39.66 -19.59
N ARG A 162 11.74 -40.03 -18.37
CA ARG A 162 11.16 -39.47 -17.14
C ARG A 162 11.82 -38.11 -16.88
N GLY A 163 11.27 -37.04 -17.44
CA GLY A 163 11.71 -35.66 -17.21
C GLY A 163 10.61 -34.65 -17.56
N LYS A 164 10.69 -33.43 -17.02
CA LYS A 164 9.74 -32.34 -17.39
C LYS A 164 9.91 -32.00 -18.87
N LYS A 165 8.83 -31.60 -19.54
CA LYS A 165 8.90 -31.13 -20.93
C LYS A 165 9.78 -29.88 -20.99
N LEU A 166 10.66 -29.79 -21.99
CA LEU A 166 11.57 -28.66 -22.16
C LEU A 166 10.82 -27.30 -22.21
N THR A 167 9.64 -27.29 -22.83
CA THR A 167 8.76 -26.11 -22.87
C THR A 167 8.33 -25.64 -21.48
N GLN A 168 8.00 -26.58 -20.58
CA GLN A 168 7.61 -26.27 -19.20
C GLN A 168 8.80 -25.73 -18.39
N LEU A 169 10.01 -26.28 -18.60
CA LEU A 169 11.22 -25.77 -17.95
C LEU A 169 11.56 -24.35 -18.40
N LEU A 170 11.41 -24.05 -19.69
CA LEU A 170 11.62 -22.70 -20.24
C LEU A 170 10.59 -21.70 -19.71
N GLU A 171 9.33 -22.12 -19.59
CA GLU A 171 8.26 -21.30 -19.03
C GLU A 171 8.51 -20.99 -17.54
N GLU A 172 8.84 -22.01 -16.74
CA GLU A 172 9.21 -21.85 -15.33
C GLU A 172 10.41 -20.91 -15.17
N GLN A 173 11.43 -21.02 -16.04
CA GLN A 173 12.60 -20.15 -16.01
C GLN A 173 12.24 -18.70 -16.34
N LYS A 174 11.47 -18.46 -17.41
CA LYS A 174 11.02 -17.11 -17.80
C LYS A 174 10.16 -16.46 -16.72
N ALA A 175 9.24 -17.22 -16.12
CA ALA A 175 8.43 -16.76 -15.01
C ALA A 175 9.30 -16.38 -13.82
N MET A 176 10.33 -17.17 -13.51
CA MET A 176 11.25 -16.91 -12.40
C MET A 176 12.12 -15.67 -12.64
N ASP A 177 12.62 -15.46 -13.86
CA ASP A 177 13.38 -14.26 -14.21
C ASP A 177 12.51 -13.00 -14.07
N THR A 178 11.24 -13.10 -14.46
CA THR A 178 10.25 -12.02 -14.29
C THR A 178 9.99 -11.75 -12.80
N LEU A 179 9.77 -12.80 -12.00
CA LEU A 179 9.57 -12.69 -10.56
C LEU A 179 10.79 -12.04 -9.87
N ALA A 180 12.01 -12.40 -10.29
CA ALA A 180 13.23 -11.79 -9.76
C ALA A 180 13.32 -10.28 -10.08
N ALA A 181 12.91 -9.88 -11.29
CA ALA A 181 12.82 -8.48 -11.67
C ALA A 181 11.76 -7.72 -10.85
N ASP A 182 10.58 -8.31 -10.65
CA ASP A 182 9.51 -7.74 -9.84
C ASP A 182 9.92 -7.59 -8.36
N ALA A 183 10.62 -8.59 -7.80
CA ALA A 183 11.17 -8.52 -6.45
C ALA A 183 12.21 -7.40 -6.30
N LYS A 184 13.05 -7.18 -7.33
CA LYS A 184 14.00 -6.05 -7.35
C LYS A 184 13.27 -4.70 -7.43
N ALA A 185 12.21 -4.60 -8.22
CA ALA A 185 11.38 -3.40 -8.31
C ALA A 185 10.70 -3.10 -6.96
N LEU A 186 10.11 -4.12 -6.32
CA LEU A 186 9.55 -4.04 -4.97
C LEU A 186 10.60 -3.57 -3.95
N ARG A 187 11.83 -4.10 -4.03
CA ARG A 187 12.93 -3.67 -3.17
C ARG A 187 13.26 -2.20 -3.37
N ALA A 188 13.29 -1.70 -4.60
CA ALA A 188 13.52 -0.28 -4.88
C ALA A 188 12.37 0.60 -4.35
N ALA A 189 11.12 0.22 -4.61
CA ALA A 189 9.94 0.94 -4.14
C ALA A 189 9.90 1.05 -2.60
N SER A 190 10.17 -0.05 -1.90
CA SER A 190 10.24 -0.06 -0.43
C SER A 190 11.34 0.84 0.14
N ARG A 191 12.51 0.94 -0.53
CA ARG A 191 13.56 1.91 -0.15
C ARG A 191 13.08 3.35 -0.33
N SER A 192 12.38 3.65 -1.43
CA SER A 192 11.83 4.98 -1.69
C SER A 192 10.81 5.39 -0.62
N VAL A 193 9.89 4.49 -0.26
CA VAL A 193 8.92 4.75 0.82
C VAL A 193 9.61 4.97 2.15
N ASN A 194 10.59 4.13 2.51
CA ASN A 194 11.34 4.30 3.76
C ASN A 194 12.13 5.62 3.79
N ALA A 195 12.76 6.00 2.69
CA ALA A 195 13.48 7.27 2.59
C ALA A 195 12.54 8.47 2.71
N THR A 196 11.44 8.48 1.96
CA THR A 196 10.46 9.58 2.01
C THR A 196 9.76 9.67 3.37
N SER A 197 9.44 8.55 3.99
CA SER A 197 8.86 8.52 5.34
C SER A 197 9.86 9.01 6.41
N LYS A 198 11.16 8.72 6.25
CA LYS A 198 12.21 9.27 7.11
C LYS A 198 12.29 10.79 6.98
N TRP A 199 12.21 11.31 5.77
CA TRP A 199 12.19 12.77 5.54
C TRP A 199 10.95 13.43 6.12
N LEU A 200 9.77 12.84 5.97
CA LEU A 200 8.54 13.30 6.64
C LEU A 200 8.75 13.37 8.15
N TYR A 201 9.32 12.32 8.73
CA TYR A 201 9.62 12.26 10.16
C TYR A 201 10.56 13.36 10.61
N ILE A 202 11.68 13.56 9.88
CA ILE A 202 12.64 14.63 10.19
C ILE A 202 11.98 16.00 10.09
N ALA A 203 11.21 16.27 9.03
CA ALA A 203 10.53 17.55 8.86
C ALA A 203 9.44 17.82 9.92
N SER A 204 8.85 16.76 10.51
CA SER A 204 7.83 16.88 11.56
C SER A 204 8.38 17.13 12.96
N LYS A 205 9.70 17.04 13.12
CA LYS A 205 10.42 17.28 14.37
C LYS A 205 10.86 18.72 14.44
#